data_AF-A0A9W7A1T4-F1
#
_entry.id   AF-A0A9W7A1T4-F1
#
_cell.length_a   1.000
_cell.length_b   1.000
_cell.length_c   1.000
_cell.angle_alpha   90.00
_cell.angle_beta   90.00
_cell.angle_gamma   90.00
#
_symmetry.space_group_name_H-M   'P 1'
#
loop_
_entity.id
_entity.type
_entity.pdbx_description
1 polymer ?
#
loop_
_entity_poly.entity_id
_entity_poly.type
_entity_poly.pdbx_seq_one_letter_code
_entity_poly.pdbx_strand_id
1 'polypeptide(L)'
;MILTSESYVKAFAGIFGVYGLQMGLLPGKMVTDHFEAPATPLLKFWIRGQAVSLLGLCYCVTEMPSEKAALVGTVCSFAIGVLYPWNAKFGYITPNLPVKYPMHYVPEVLMGVLTALGVASLSN
;
A
#
# COMPACT_ATOMS: atom_id res chain seq x y z
N MET A 1 -6.03 23.45 6.33
CA MET A 1 -6.44 22.72 5.12
C MET A 1 -7.43 21.65 5.56
N ILE A 2 -8.67 21.68 5.07
CA ILE A 2 -9.67 20.65 5.39
C ILE A 2 -9.30 19.41 4.56
N LEU A 3 -9.22 18.25 5.20
CA LEU A 3 -9.01 16.98 4.50
C LEU A 3 -10.33 16.56 3.86
N THR A 4 -10.39 16.56 2.53
CA THR A 4 -11.57 16.16 1.76
C THR A 4 -11.39 14.75 1.22
N SER A 5 -12.49 14.07 0.89
CA SER A 5 -12.44 12.79 0.18
C SER A 5 -11.64 12.88 -1.12
N GLU A 6 -11.74 13.99 -1.85
CA GLU A 6 -10.96 14.19 -3.10
C GLU A 6 -9.45 14.29 -2.84
N SER A 7 -9.02 15.05 -1.83
CA SER A 7 -7.59 15.18 -1.53
C SER A 7 -7.01 13.87 -1.00
N TYR A 8 -7.79 13.11 -0.24
CA TYR A 8 -7.43 11.76 0.18
C TYR A 8 -7.26 10.81 -1.02
N VAL A 9 -8.22 10.75 -1.94
CA VAL A 9 -8.16 9.88 -3.12
C VAL A 9 -6.94 10.18 -3.99
N LYS A 10 -6.62 11.46 -4.20
CA LYS A 10 -5.39 11.87 -4.92
C LYS A 10 -4.12 11.40 -4.20
N ALA A 11 -4.07 11.51 -2.87
CA ALA A 11 -2.94 11.02 -2.09
C ALA A 11 -2.81 9.49 -2.19
N PHE A 12 -3.90 8.76 -2.00
CA PHE A 12 -3.96 7.30 -2.14
C PHE A 12 -3.48 6.86 -3.53
N ALA A 13 -4.08 7.39 -4.60
CA ALA A 13 -3.75 7.03 -5.98
C ALA A 13 -2.32 7.41 -6.34
N GLY A 14 -1.81 8.56 -5.87
CA GLY A 14 -0.43 8.97 -6.08
C GLY A 14 0.57 8.01 -5.43
N ILE A 15 0.35 7.68 -4.16
CA ILE A 15 1.23 6.76 -3.41
C ILE A 15 1.19 5.36 -4.03
N PHE A 16 0.00 4.78 -4.21
CA PHE A 16 -0.13 3.43 -4.75
C PHE A 16 0.20 3.35 -6.25
N GLY A 17 0.07 4.45 -6.99
CA GLY A 17 0.57 4.56 -8.35
C GLY A 17 2.09 4.42 -8.40
N VAL A 18 2.83 5.11 -7.52
CA VAL A 18 4.29 4.96 -7.40
C VAL A 18 4.66 3.54 -6.98
N TYR A 19 4.00 2.96 -5.98
CA TYR A 19 4.22 1.57 -5.58
C TYR A 19 3.94 0.60 -6.73
N GLY A 20 2.86 0.78 -7.50
CA GLY A 20 2.53 -0.02 -8.67
C GLY A 20 3.63 0.05 -9.74
N LEU A 21 4.14 1.24 -10.02
CA LEU A 21 5.27 1.42 -10.94
C LEU A 21 6.55 0.74 -10.42
N GLN A 22 6.85 0.85 -9.13
CA GLN A 22 7.99 0.17 -8.51
C GLN A 22 7.84 -1.36 -8.56
N MET A 23 6.64 -1.88 -8.33
CA MET A 23 6.34 -3.31 -8.46
C MET A 23 6.56 -3.81 -9.90
N GLY A 24 6.19 -3.02 -10.92
CA GLY A 24 6.39 -3.39 -12.32
C GLY A 24 7.85 -3.32 -12.77
N LEU A 25 8.51 -2.19 -12.47
CA LEU A 25 9.84 -1.86 -12.99
C LEU A 25 10.98 -2.40 -12.11
N LEU A 26 10.79 -2.40 -10.79
CA LEU A 26 11.81 -2.70 -9.79
C LEU A 26 11.33 -3.74 -8.75
N PRO A 27 10.70 -4.87 -9.13
CA PRO A 27 10.08 -5.81 -8.18
C PRO A 27 11.04 -6.39 -7.15
N GLY A 28 12.34 -6.45 -7.46
CA GLY A 28 13.35 -6.92 -6.50
C GLY A 28 13.47 -6.01 -5.28
N LYS A 29 13.37 -4.69 -5.50
CA LYS A 29 13.49 -3.66 -4.46
C LYS A 29 12.35 -3.74 -3.45
N MET A 30 11.15 -4.11 -3.90
CA MET A 30 9.98 -4.34 -3.04
C MET A 30 10.21 -5.37 -1.94
N VAL A 31 11.18 -6.27 -2.12
CA VAL A 31 11.57 -7.28 -1.13
C VAL A 31 12.85 -6.86 -0.42
N THR A 32 13.92 -6.60 -1.16
CA THR A 32 15.26 -6.42 -0.59
C THR A 32 15.42 -5.15 0.24
N ASP A 33 14.58 -4.15 0.03
CA ASP A 33 14.62 -2.92 0.82
C ASP A 33 13.91 -3.10 2.16
N HIS A 34 12.99 -4.07 2.28
CA HIS A 34 12.14 -4.27 3.46
C HIS A 34 12.42 -5.55 4.23
N PHE A 35 13.17 -6.50 3.65
CA PHE A 35 13.47 -7.80 4.25
C PHE A 35 14.92 -8.20 3.98
N GLU A 36 15.55 -8.86 4.97
CA GLU A 36 16.82 -9.57 4.81
C GLU A 36 16.58 -10.93 4.12
N ALA A 37 16.04 -10.87 2.90
CA ALA A 37 15.69 -12.04 2.09
C ALA A 37 15.91 -11.76 0.60
N PRO A 38 16.29 -12.78 -0.18
CA PRO A 38 16.49 -12.61 -1.62
C PRO A 38 15.14 -12.47 -2.35
N ALA A 39 15.09 -11.54 -3.31
CA ALA A 39 13.99 -11.47 -4.27
C ALA A 39 14.13 -12.57 -5.34
N THR A 40 13.53 -13.73 -5.08
CA THR A 40 13.54 -14.88 -5.99
C THR A 40 12.89 -14.55 -7.34
N PRO A 41 13.21 -15.28 -8.43
CA PRO A 41 12.55 -15.08 -9.73
C PRO A 41 11.02 -15.22 -9.66
N LEU A 42 10.52 -16.20 -8.91
CA LEU A 42 9.08 -16.44 -8.72
C LEU A 42 8.41 -15.26 -7.99
N LEU A 43 9.04 -14.73 -6.94
CA LEU A 43 8.51 -13.59 -6.19
C LEU A 43 8.49 -12.33 -7.06
N LYS A 44 9.56 -12.09 -7.84
CA LYS A 44 9.59 -10.98 -8.81
C LYS A 44 8.50 -11.09 -9.87
N PHE A 45 8.20 -12.30 -10.35
CA PHE A 45 7.11 -12.55 -11.29
C PHE A 45 5.75 -12.17 -10.67
N TRP A 46 5.47 -12.66 -9.46
CA TRP A 46 4.22 -12.35 -8.75
C TRP A 46 4.06 -10.86 -8.46
N ILE A 47 5.12 -10.17 -8.03
CA ILE A 47 5.08 -8.74 -7.74
C ILE A 47 4.77 -7.93 -9.02
N ARG A 48 5.35 -8.29 -10.16
CA ARG A 48 5.00 -7.63 -11.44
C ARG A 48 3.55 -7.86 -11.83
N GLY A 49 3.01 -9.05 -11.60
CA GLY A 49 1.59 -9.32 -11.82
C GLY A 49 0.72 -8.42 -10.93
N GLN A 50 1.08 -8.28 -9.66
CA GLN A 50 0.35 -7.43 -8.71
C GLN A 50 0.32 -5.95 -9.13
N ALA A 51 1.39 -5.46 -9.77
CA ALA A 51 1.46 -4.09 -10.29
C ALA A 51 0.25 -3.71 -11.16
N VAL A 52 -0.21 -4.63 -12.02
CA VAL A 52 -1.34 -4.40 -12.92
C VAL A 52 -2.63 -4.15 -12.13
N SER A 53 -2.89 -4.97 -11.12
CA SER A 53 -4.09 -4.82 -10.28
C SER A 53 -4.05 -3.53 -9.46
N LEU A 54 -2.87 -3.13 -8.96
CA LEU A 54 -2.72 -1.91 -8.18
C LEU A 54 -2.86 -0.65 -9.03
N LEU A 55 -2.26 -0.63 -10.22
CA LEU A 55 -2.43 0.47 -11.17
C LEU A 55 -3.87 0.56 -11.69
N GLY A 56 -4.51 -0.58 -11.92
CA GLY A 56 -5.94 -0.65 -12.25
C GLY A 56 -6.82 -0.09 -11.12
N LEU A 57 -6.55 -0.44 -9.86
CA LEU A 57 -7.22 0.14 -8.71
C LEU A 57 -7.06 1.66 -8.68
N CYS A 58 -5.83 2.18 -8.87
CA CYS A 58 -5.57 3.61 -8.92
C CYS A 58 -6.39 4.31 -10.01
N TYR A 59 -6.46 3.73 -11.22
CA TYR A 59 -7.31 4.24 -12.29
C TYR A 59 -8.80 4.24 -11.88
N CYS A 60 -9.31 3.14 -11.33
CA CYS A 60 -10.71 3.06 -10.94
C CYS A 60 -11.07 4.10 -9.88
N VAL A 61 -10.26 4.25 -8.82
CA VAL A 61 -10.59 5.19 -7.73
C VAL A 61 -10.51 6.65 -8.17
N THR A 62 -9.75 6.99 -9.22
CA THR A 62 -9.71 8.36 -9.77
C THR A 62 -10.91 8.68 -10.65
N GLU A 63 -11.60 7.68 -11.20
CA GLU A 63 -12.80 7.85 -12.02
C GLU A 63 -14.10 7.75 -11.20
N MET A 64 -14.02 7.22 -9.97
CA MET A 64 -15.16 7.05 -9.08
C MET A 64 -15.57 8.37 -8.39
N PRO A 65 -16.84 8.50 -7.96
CA PRO A 65 -17.25 9.57 -7.05
C PRO A 65 -16.40 9.58 -5.77
N SER A 66 -15.89 10.74 -5.38
CA SER A 66 -14.85 10.90 -4.34
C SER A 66 -15.17 10.20 -3.02
N GLU A 67 -16.42 10.25 -2.54
CA GLU A 67 -16.81 9.60 -1.28
C GLU A 67 -16.69 8.07 -1.35
N LYS A 68 -17.12 7.46 -2.47
CA LYS A 68 -17.00 6.01 -2.68
C LYS A 68 -15.56 5.60 -2.92
N ALA A 69 -14.80 6.42 -3.66
CA ALA A 69 -13.37 6.22 -3.85
C ALA A 69 -12.60 6.30 -2.53
N ALA A 70 -12.94 7.26 -1.65
CA ALA A 70 -12.33 7.41 -0.34
C ALA A 70 -12.63 6.21 0.57
N LEU A 71 -13.86 5.68 0.54
CA LEU A 71 -14.19 4.45 1.26
C LEU A 71 -13.37 3.25 0.77
N VAL A 72 -13.26 3.06 -0.56
CA VAL A 72 -12.43 2.00 -1.14
C VAL A 72 -10.96 2.16 -0.73
N GLY A 73 -10.40 3.37 -0.87
CA GLY A 73 -9.03 3.67 -0.48
C GLY A 73 -8.77 3.41 1.00
N THR A 74 -9.72 3.75 1.86
CA THR A 74 -9.63 3.52 3.32
C THR A 74 -9.60 2.03 3.64
N VAL A 75 -10.54 1.26 3.06
CA VAL A 75 -10.61 -0.20 3.25
C VAL A 75 -9.36 -0.87 2.72
N CYS A 76 -8.92 -0.51 1.51
CA CYS A 76 -7.67 -1.03 0.93
C CYS A 76 -6.46 -0.68 1.80
N SER A 77 -6.37 0.55 2.32
CA SER A 77 -5.28 0.96 3.18
C SER A 77 -5.22 0.14 4.46
N PHE A 78 -6.36 -0.04 5.13
CA PHE A 78 -6.42 -0.85 6.34
C PHE A 78 -6.09 -2.32 6.04
N ALA A 79 -6.71 -2.90 5.01
CA ALA A 79 -6.51 -4.31 4.65
C ALA A 79 -5.06 -4.60 4.24
N ILE A 80 -4.43 -3.72 3.45
CA ILE A 80 -3.01 -3.84 3.10
C ILE A 80 -2.15 -3.73 4.35
N GLY A 81 -2.43 -2.77 5.24
CA GLY A 81 -1.73 -2.64 6.52
C GLY A 81 -1.75 -3.96 7.31
N VAL A 82 -2.93 -4.54 7.47
CA VAL A 82 -3.14 -5.82 8.18
C VAL A 82 -2.50 -7.00 7.46
N LEU A 83 -2.54 -7.09 6.13
CA LEU A 83 -2.02 -8.28 5.45
C LEU A 83 -0.51 -8.21 5.19
N TYR A 84 0.06 -7.00 5.10
CA TYR A 84 1.46 -6.76 4.74
C TYR A 84 2.28 -6.23 5.92
N PRO A 85 2.54 -4.91 6.08
CA PRO A 85 3.59 -4.45 6.98
C PRO A 85 3.30 -4.79 8.45
N TRP A 86 2.05 -4.78 8.90
CA TRP A 86 1.74 -5.12 10.29
C TRP A 86 1.81 -6.63 10.53
N ASN A 87 1.41 -7.47 9.56
CA ASN A 87 1.64 -8.91 9.64
C ASN A 87 3.13 -9.23 9.66
N ALA A 88 3.93 -8.57 8.81
CA ALA A 88 5.38 -8.76 8.79
C ALA A 88 6.05 -8.34 10.10
N LYS A 89 5.59 -7.25 10.72
CA LYS A 89 6.08 -6.78 12.03
C LYS A 89 5.68 -7.69 13.19
N PHE A 90 4.39 -8.01 13.30
CA PHE A 90 3.82 -8.64 14.49
C PHE A 90 3.69 -10.17 14.37
N GLY A 91 3.79 -10.72 13.15
CA GLY A 91 3.85 -12.16 12.89
C GLY A 91 2.55 -12.92 13.18
N TYR A 92 1.39 -12.27 13.19
CA TYR A 92 0.11 -12.93 13.57
C TYR A 92 -0.47 -13.86 12.48
N ILE A 93 -0.05 -13.75 11.22
CA ILE A 93 -0.35 -14.73 10.16
C ILE A 93 0.93 -15.42 9.70
N THR A 94 1.98 -14.65 9.43
CA THR A 94 3.27 -15.15 8.91
C THR A 94 4.39 -14.84 9.90
N PRO A 95 4.68 -15.74 10.85
CA PRO A 95 5.64 -15.46 11.92
C PRO A 95 7.09 -15.41 11.40
N ASN A 96 7.93 -14.66 12.10
CA ASN A 96 9.40 -14.62 11.92
C ASN A 96 9.89 -14.17 10.52
N LEU A 97 9.15 -13.26 9.86
CA LEU A 97 9.68 -12.64 8.65
C LEU A 97 10.90 -11.75 8.98
N PRO A 98 11.98 -11.79 8.17
CA PRO A 98 13.22 -11.10 8.47
C PRO A 98 13.14 -9.61 8.08
N VAL A 99 12.29 -8.86 8.78
CA VAL A 99 12.05 -7.43 8.51
C VAL A 99 13.31 -6.58 8.69
N LYS A 100 13.53 -5.65 7.77
CA LYS A 100 14.71 -4.77 7.75
C LYS A 100 14.37 -3.37 8.24
N TYR A 101 14.89 -2.97 9.38
CA TYR A 101 14.77 -1.61 9.89
C TYR A 101 16.00 -0.75 9.53
N PRO A 102 15.83 0.57 9.30
CA PRO A 102 14.61 1.37 9.49
C PRO A 102 13.62 1.32 8.31
N MET A 103 13.97 0.71 7.17
CA MET A 103 13.15 0.77 5.96
C MET A 103 11.75 0.18 6.11
N HIS A 104 11.57 -0.85 6.94
CA HIS A 104 10.26 -1.44 7.19
C HIS A 104 9.29 -0.51 7.96
N TYR A 105 9.80 0.51 8.67
CA TYR A 105 8.92 1.52 9.30
C TYR A 105 8.12 2.32 8.28
N VAL A 106 8.65 2.49 7.06
CA VAL A 106 7.99 3.29 6.02
C VAL A 106 6.60 2.74 5.69
N PRO A 107 6.43 1.48 5.23
CA PRO A 107 5.12 0.95 4.95
C PRO A 107 4.25 0.83 6.21
N GLU A 108 4.80 0.52 7.39
CA GLU A 108 4.01 0.47 8.63
C GLU A 108 3.30 1.79 8.94
N VAL A 109 4.07 2.89 8.93
CA VAL A 109 3.58 4.23 9.25
C VAL A 109 2.69 4.74 8.12
N LEU A 110 3.10 4.51 6.86
CA LEU A 110 2.33 4.92 5.69
C LEU A 110 0.92 4.34 5.71
N MET A 111 0.78 3.03 5.97
CA MET A 111 -0.53 2.39 6.01
C MET A 111 -1.38 2.87 7.18
N GLY A 112 -0.77 3.17 8.33
CA GLY A 112 -1.47 3.75 9.48
C GLY A 112 -1.99 5.15 9.19
N VAL A 113 -1.13 6.00 8.61
CA VAL A 113 -1.49 7.37 8.22
C VAL A 113 -2.57 7.38 7.14
N LEU A 114 -2.43 6.57 6.08
CA LEU A 114 -3.45 6.49 5.03
C LEU A 114 -4.80 5.99 5.54
N THR A 115 -4.81 5.05 6.49
CA THR A 115 -6.04 4.58 7.12
C THR A 115 -6.69 5.72 7.93
N ALA A 116 -5.92 6.41 8.78
CA ALA A 116 -6.43 7.50 9.59
C ALA A 116 -6.94 8.69 8.76
N LEU A 117 -6.19 9.06 7.71
CA LEU A 117 -6.60 10.10 6.77
C LEU A 117 -7.87 9.70 6.01
N GLY A 118 -8.00 8.43 5.60
CA GLY A 118 -9.21 7.92 4.97
C GLY A 118 -10.44 8.10 5.84
N VAL A 119 -10.37 7.64 7.10
CA VAL A 119 -11.44 7.81 8.10
C VAL A 119 -11.78 9.29 8.32
N ALA A 120 -10.76 10.13 8.50
CA ALA A 120 -10.96 11.57 8.70
C ALA A 120 -11.60 12.24 7.48
N SER A 121 -11.26 11.83 6.25
CA SER A 121 -11.82 12.39 5.02
C SER A 121 -13.29 12.03 4.75
N LEU A 122 -13.79 10.97 5.41
CA LEU A 122 -15.17 10.50 5.35
C LEU A 122 -16.04 11.08 6.48
N SER A 123 -15.41 11.73 7.46
CA SER A 123 -16.07 12.30 8.64
C SER A 123 -16.35 13.81 8.49
N ASN A 124 -15.93 14.41 7.38
CA ASN A 124 -16.10 15.83 7.04
C ASN A 124 -17.02 15.96 5.83
#